data_AF-A0A7K6FV96-F1
#
_entry.id   AF-A0A7K6FV96-F1
#
_cell.length_a   1.000
_cell.length_b   1.000
_cell.length_c   1.000
_cell.angle_alpha   90.00
_cell.angle_beta   90.00
_cell.angle_gamma   90.00
#
_symmetry.space_group_name_H-M   'P 1'
#
loop_
_entity.id
_entity.type
_entity.pdbx_description
1 polymer ?
#
loop_
_entity_poly.entity_id
_entity_poly.type
_entity_poly.pdbx_seq_one_letter_code
_entity_poly.pdbx_strand_id
1 'polypeptide(L)'
;MWLYLAMVAVAWALGWLVRDRRTLPTVTDKHVFITGCDSGFGNLLARRLARRGYRVLAACLTPQGAEGLRRDSGGGHLRTTLLDVTRSDSIRRAAEWVRQEVGEKGLFGLVNNAGVANPIGPTEWMDIEDFRRVMAVNAFGAIEVTLQLLPLLKRARGRVVNTSSVLGRISANGGGYCMSKFCIEAFSDSLRRDMRHFGVKVSIVEPGFFKTNVTDLESLEAALRQRWERLEPETRSSYGEHFF
;
A
#
# COMPACT_ATOMS: atom_id res chain seq x y z
N MET A 1 -1.55 -47.08 4.22
CA MET A 1 -1.50 -45.91 3.31
C MET A 1 -2.33 -44.73 3.83
N TRP A 2 -3.62 -44.89 4.07
CA TRP A 2 -4.52 -43.81 4.55
C TRP A 2 -4.15 -43.21 5.92
N LEU A 3 -3.69 -44.02 6.87
CA LEU A 3 -3.25 -43.55 8.20
C LEU A 3 -2.03 -42.61 8.11
N TYR A 4 -1.09 -42.88 7.20
CA TYR A 4 0.07 -42.02 6.98
C TYR A 4 -0.33 -40.69 6.35
N LEU A 5 -1.25 -40.70 5.38
CA LEU A 5 -1.80 -39.48 4.78
C LEU A 5 -2.55 -38.64 5.81
N ALA A 6 -3.34 -39.28 6.68
CA ALA A 6 -4.04 -38.60 7.77
C ALA A 6 -3.06 -37.97 8.78
N MET A 7 -2.00 -38.67 9.18
CA MET A 7 -0.97 -38.11 10.06
C MET A 7 -0.25 -36.91 9.44
N VAL A 8 0.09 -36.97 8.14
CA VAL A 8 0.71 -35.85 7.43
C VAL A 8 -0.22 -34.65 7.37
N ALA A 9 -1.52 -34.87 7.07
CA ALA A 9 -2.51 -33.81 7.05
C ALA A 9 -2.70 -33.16 8.44
N VAL A 10 -2.74 -33.96 9.50
CA VAL A 10 -2.85 -33.46 10.88
C VAL A 10 -1.58 -32.71 11.30
N ALA A 11 -0.39 -33.24 11.00
CA ALA A 11 0.87 -32.56 11.29
C ALA A 11 0.98 -31.24 10.51
N TRP A 12 0.53 -31.21 9.25
CA TRP A 12 0.46 -30.00 8.45
C TRP A 12 -0.53 -28.98 9.03
N ALA A 13 -1.74 -29.42 9.41
CA ALA A 13 -2.75 -28.56 10.02
C ALA A 13 -2.28 -28.00 11.37
N LEU A 14 -1.65 -28.81 12.21
CA LEU A 14 -1.05 -28.39 13.47
C LEU A 14 0.11 -27.41 13.25
N GLY A 15 0.99 -27.69 12.29
CA GLY A 15 2.07 -26.79 11.90
C GLY A 15 1.55 -25.45 11.39
N TRP A 16 0.49 -25.47 10.58
CA TRP A 16 -0.20 -24.29 10.07
C TRP A 16 -0.84 -23.49 11.22
N LEU A 17 -1.55 -24.15 12.14
CA LEU A 17 -2.14 -23.52 13.32
C LEU A 17 -1.09 -22.87 14.23
N VAL A 18 0.01 -23.58 14.51
CA VAL A 18 1.10 -23.05 15.33
C VAL A 18 1.75 -21.85 14.66
N ARG A 19 1.99 -21.92 13.34
CA ARG A 19 2.56 -20.83 12.55
C ARG A 19 1.66 -19.59 12.57
N ASP A 20 0.36 -19.75 12.32
CA ASP A 20 -0.61 -18.65 12.27
C ASP A 20 -0.90 -18.06 13.67
N ARG A 21 -0.71 -18.84 14.73
CA ARG A 21 -0.78 -18.35 16.12
C ARG A 21 0.48 -17.60 16.58
N ARG A 22 1.56 -17.56 15.80
CA ARG A 22 2.75 -16.76 16.16
C ARG A 22 2.41 -15.27 16.08
N THR A 23 2.13 -14.69 17.23
CA THR A 23 2.10 -13.24 17.39
C THR A 23 3.49 -12.72 17.66
N LEU A 24 3.81 -11.53 17.14
CA LEU A 24 4.96 -10.80 17.67
C LEU A 24 4.72 -10.57 19.18
N PRO A 25 5.75 -10.66 20.02
CA PRO A 25 5.67 -10.24 21.42
C PRO A 25 5.05 -8.83 21.50
N THR A 26 4.39 -8.47 22.59
CA THR A 26 3.85 -7.11 22.77
C THR A 26 4.98 -6.11 22.56
N VAL A 27 4.89 -5.35 21.47
CA VAL A 27 5.94 -4.43 21.06
C VAL A 27 5.54 -3.04 21.56
N THR A 28 6.15 -2.62 22.65
CA THR A 28 6.05 -1.24 23.12
C THR A 28 7.07 -0.37 22.40
N ASP A 29 6.72 0.90 22.16
CA ASP A 29 7.68 1.95 21.77
C ASP A 29 8.36 1.76 20.39
N LYS A 30 7.73 1.01 19.48
CA LYS A 30 8.16 0.94 18.06
C LYS A 30 7.27 1.79 17.18
N HIS A 31 7.89 2.69 16.42
CA HIS A 31 7.21 3.59 15.51
C HIS A 31 6.96 2.94 14.14
N VAL A 32 5.72 3.01 13.66
CA VAL A 32 5.33 2.54 12.34
C VAL A 32 4.69 3.68 11.56
N PHE A 33 5.29 4.05 10.43
CA PHE A 33 4.75 5.03 9.50
C PHE A 33 3.95 4.33 8.40
N ILE A 34 2.72 4.78 8.16
CA ILE A 34 1.80 4.18 7.19
C ILE A 34 1.26 5.27 6.28
N THR A 35 1.36 5.10 4.97
CA THR A 35 0.77 6.02 3.99
C THR A 35 -0.62 5.56 3.53
N GLY A 36 -1.48 6.49 3.13
CA GLY A 36 -2.83 6.17 2.61
C GLY A 36 -3.80 5.70 3.70
N CYS A 37 -3.82 6.41 4.82
CA CYS A 37 -4.61 6.04 5.99
C CYS A 37 -6.05 6.59 6.01
N ASP A 38 -6.47 7.32 4.97
CA ASP A 38 -7.82 7.89 4.87
C ASP A 38 -8.91 6.81 4.97
N SER A 39 -8.69 5.64 4.36
CA SER A 39 -9.65 4.53 4.34
C SER A 39 -8.94 3.18 4.14
N GLY A 40 -9.73 2.10 4.00
CA GLY A 40 -9.26 0.79 3.57
C GLY A 40 -8.17 0.18 4.45
N PHE A 41 -7.19 -0.49 3.82
CA PHE A 41 -6.14 -1.23 4.52
C PHE A 41 -5.28 -0.36 5.43
N GLY A 42 -4.83 0.81 4.98
CA GLY A 42 -4.00 1.71 5.77
C GLY A 42 -4.69 2.14 7.06
N ASN A 43 -5.96 2.54 6.96
CA ASN A 43 -6.78 2.94 8.10
C ASN A 43 -6.96 1.78 9.11
N LEU A 44 -7.36 0.61 8.63
CA LEU A 44 -7.57 -0.58 9.46
C LEU A 44 -6.27 -1.05 10.12
N LEU A 45 -5.15 -0.99 9.39
CA LEU A 45 -3.82 -1.34 9.89
C LEU A 45 -3.37 -0.36 10.98
N ALA A 46 -3.54 0.94 10.76
CA ALA A 46 -3.21 1.98 11.73
C ALA A 46 -3.92 1.72 13.07
N ARG A 47 -5.24 1.48 13.02
CA ARG A 47 -6.05 1.15 14.20
C ARG A 47 -5.62 -0.16 14.87
N ARG A 48 -5.29 -1.18 14.08
CA ARG A 48 -4.88 -2.49 14.60
C ARG A 48 -3.51 -2.44 15.27
N LEU A 49 -2.57 -1.67 14.73
CA LEU A 49 -1.24 -1.50 15.31
C LEU A 49 -1.29 -0.64 16.57
N ALA A 50 -2.07 0.46 16.57
CA ALA A 50 -2.26 1.30 17.76
C ALA A 50 -2.85 0.49 18.93
N ARG A 51 -3.89 -0.32 18.69
CA ARG A 51 -4.47 -1.24 19.69
C ARG A 51 -3.50 -2.31 20.20
N ARG A 52 -2.40 -2.55 19.50
CA ARG A 52 -1.35 -3.50 19.88
C ARG A 52 -0.14 -2.84 20.56
N GLY A 53 -0.22 -1.54 20.86
CA GLY A 53 0.82 -0.79 21.58
C GLY A 53 1.93 -0.20 20.70
N TYR A 54 1.82 -0.31 19.37
CA TYR A 54 2.74 0.38 18.46
C TYR A 54 2.46 1.88 18.46
N ARG A 55 3.51 2.68 18.26
CA ARG A 55 3.37 4.12 17.99
C ARG A 55 3.15 4.34 16.50
N VAL A 56 1.90 4.56 16.12
CA VAL A 56 1.51 4.68 14.72
C VAL A 56 1.57 6.13 14.28
N LEU A 57 2.30 6.35 13.19
CA LEU A 57 2.40 7.61 12.48
C LEU A 57 1.61 7.46 11.17
N ALA A 58 0.35 7.89 11.15
CA ALA A 58 -0.58 7.65 10.06
C ALA A 58 -0.66 8.86 9.11
N ALA A 59 -0.20 8.69 7.88
CA ALA A 59 -0.28 9.70 6.83
C ALA A 59 -1.61 9.58 6.05
N CYS A 60 -2.37 10.66 6.00
CA CYS A 60 -3.63 10.76 5.25
C CYS A 60 -3.49 11.83 4.16
N LEU A 61 -4.18 11.66 3.04
CA LEU A 61 -4.26 12.68 1.99
C LEU A 61 -5.16 13.84 2.42
N THR A 62 -6.24 13.53 3.15
CA THR A 62 -7.29 14.48 3.52
C THR A 62 -7.28 14.82 5.02
N PRO A 63 -7.61 16.08 5.38
CA PRO A 63 -7.83 16.47 6.78
C PRO A 63 -8.90 15.63 7.47
N GLN A 64 -9.99 15.32 6.77
CA GLN A 64 -11.11 14.55 7.29
C GLN A 64 -10.69 13.11 7.66
N GLY A 65 -9.90 12.46 6.79
CA GLY A 65 -9.33 11.14 7.08
C GLY A 65 -8.42 11.16 8.31
N ALA A 66 -7.57 12.18 8.43
CA ALA A 66 -6.69 12.37 9.58
C ALA A 66 -7.46 12.62 10.88
N GLU A 67 -8.49 13.47 10.86
CA GLU A 67 -9.35 13.74 12.02
C GLU A 67 -10.17 12.52 12.44
N GLY A 68 -10.72 11.77 11.48
CA GLY A 68 -11.43 10.52 11.73
C GLY A 68 -10.56 9.50 12.47
N LEU A 69 -9.31 9.31 12.05
CA LEU A 69 -8.37 8.43 12.74
C LEU A 69 -7.99 8.92 14.13
N ARG A 70 -7.75 10.23 14.29
CA ARG A 70 -7.38 10.80 15.60
C ARG A 70 -8.47 10.60 16.65
N ARG A 71 -9.73 10.87 16.31
CA ARG A 71 -10.87 10.76 17.24
C ARG A 71 -11.01 9.37 17.83
N ASP A 72 -10.85 8.35 17.01
CA ASP A 72 -11.06 6.96 17.43
C ASP A 72 -9.86 6.34 18.16
N SER A 73 -8.76 7.08 18.28
CA SER A 73 -7.48 6.51 18.72
C SER A 73 -7.27 6.42 20.23
N GLY A 74 -8.16 6.99 21.05
CA GLY A 74 -8.40 6.71 22.48
C GLY A 74 -7.23 6.71 23.50
N GLY A 75 -5.97 6.68 23.09
CA GLY A 75 -4.84 6.29 23.95
C GLY A 75 -3.46 6.77 23.47
N GLY A 76 -3.38 7.86 22.72
CA GLY A 76 -2.11 8.56 22.41
C GLY A 76 -1.09 7.84 21.51
N HIS A 77 -1.31 6.57 21.19
CA HIS A 77 -0.43 5.74 20.38
C HIS A 77 -0.58 5.93 18.86
N LEU A 78 -1.47 6.81 18.42
CA LEU A 78 -1.65 7.14 17.01
C LEU A 78 -1.61 8.65 16.81
N ARG A 79 -0.74 9.09 15.90
CA ARG A 79 -0.65 10.48 15.44
C ARG A 79 -0.82 10.51 13.95
N THR A 80 -1.38 11.60 13.43
CA THR A 80 -1.65 11.75 11.99
C THR A 80 -0.92 12.93 11.39
N THR A 81 -0.53 12.80 10.13
CA THR A 81 0.01 13.89 9.31
C THR A 81 -0.67 13.91 7.94
N LEU A 82 -0.62 15.06 7.26
CA LEU A 82 -1.05 15.15 5.87
C LEU A 82 0.10 14.75 4.94
N LEU A 83 -0.21 13.92 3.96
CA LEU A 83 0.76 13.48 2.96
C LEU A 83 0.09 13.25 1.62
N ASP A 84 0.48 14.08 0.65
CA ASP A 84 0.31 13.78 -0.77
C ASP A 84 1.62 13.15 -1.29
N VAL A 85 1.57 11.86 -1.62
CA VAL A 85 2.73 11.11 -2.11
C VAL A 85 3.13 11.48 -3.54
N THR A 86 2.34 12.28 -4.25
CA THR A 86 2.71 12.80 -5.57
C THR A 86 3.53 14.09 -5.49
N ARG A 87 3.68 14.66 -4.29
CA ARG A 87 4.31 15.94 -4.04
C ARG A 87 5.55 15.81 -3.15
N SER A 88 6.72 15.99 -3.74
CA SER A 88 8.00 15.87 -3.04
C SER A 88 8.13 16.84 -1.85
N ASP A 89 7.54 18.05 -1.91
CA ASP A 89 7.51 18.97 -0.78
C ASP A 89 6.67 18.42 0.39
N SER A 90 5.55 17.76 0.09
CA SER A 90 4.72 17.10 1.09
C SER A 90 5.43 15.90 1.71
N ILE A 91 6.11 15.09 0.88
CA ILE A 91 6.90 13.94 1.36
C ILE A 91 8.01 14.42 2.29
N ARG A 92 8.78 15.45 1.92
CA ARG A 92 9.85 15.99 2.77
C ARG A 92 9.33 16.47 4.13
N ARG A 93 8.21 17.20 4.15
CA ARG A 93 7.59 17.64 5.42
C ARG A 93 7.15 16.46 6.28
N ALA A 94 6.52 15.45 5.69
CA ALA A 94 6.12 14.25 6.42
C ALA A 94 7.32 13.46 6.95
N ALA A 95 8.39 13.34 6.15
CA ALA A 95 9.62 12.65 6.55
C ALA A 95 10.36 13.39 7.68
N GLU A 96 10.38 14.72 7.65
CA GLU A 96 10.90 15.55 8.74
C GLU A 96 10.10 15.35 10.03
N TRP A 97 8.77 15.40 9.92
CA TRP A 97 7.90 15.10 11.05
C TRP A 97 8.16 13.69 11.62
N VAL A 98 8.24 12.67 10.77
CA VAL A 98 8.60 11.30 11.21
C VAL A 98 9.95 11.28 11.93
N ARG A 99 10.97 12.00 11.42
CA ARG A 99 12.28 12.09 12.06
C ARG A 99 12.20 12.63 13.49
N GLN A 100 11.39 13.66 13.70
CA GLN A 100 11.17 14.27 15.02
C GLN A 100 10.45 13.29 15.96
N GLU A 101 9.44 12.57 15.46
CA GLU A 101 8.68 11.60 16.26
C GLU A 101 9.53 10.40 16.71
N VAL A 102 10.38 9.88 15.82
CA VAL A 102 11.16 8.66 16.11
C VAL A 102 12.48 8.92 16.81
N GLY A 103 13.07 10.11 16.62
CA GLY A 103 14.38 10.50 17.16
C GLY A 103 15.49 9.48 16.87
N GLU A 104 16.34 9.25 17.88
CA GLU A 104 17.47 8.33 17.78
C GLU A 104 17.09 6.84 17.69
N LYS A 105 15.83 6.49 17.96
CA LYS A 105 15.37 5.10 17.83
C LYS A 105 15.21 4.66 16.38
N GLY A 106 15.03 5.62 15.47
CA GLY A 106 14.74 5.35 14.06
C GLY A 106 13.35 4.75 13.83
N LEU A 107 13.06 4.45 12.58
CA LEU A 107 11.74 3.99 12.15
C LEU A 107 11.68 2.46 12.11
N PHE A 108 10.87 1.85 12.97
CA PHE A 108 10.77 0.39 13.04
C PHE A 108 10.05 -0.22 11.84
N GLY A 109 9.04 0.48 11.31
CA GLY A 109 8.28 0.03 10.14
C GLY A 109 7.84 1.18 9.26
N LEU A 110 7.97 0.97 7.95
CA LEU A 110 7.33 1.76 6.90
C LEU A 110 6.34 0.87 6.18
N VAL A 111 5.11 1.35 5.99
CA VAL A 111 4.09 0.69 5.17
C VAL A 111 3.67 1.64 4.06
N ASN A 112 4.16 1.37 2.85
CA ASN A 112 3.69 2.08 1.66
C ASN A 112 2.37 1.44 1.23
N ASN A 113 1.27 2.11 1.54
CA ASN A 113 -0.08 1.65 1.26
C ASN A 113 -0.89 2.62 0.40
N ALA A 114 -0.54 3.91 0.35
CA ALA A 114 -1.18 4.86 -0.55
C ALA A 114 -1.24 4.33 -2.00
N GLY A 115 -2.42 4.35 -2.60
CA GLY A 115 -2.61 3.86 -3.95
C GLY A 115 -4.00 4.14 -4.51
N VAL A 116 -4.07 4.20 -5.84
CA VAL A 116 -5.28 4.39 -6.64
C VAL A 116 -5.37 3.31 -7.72
N ALA A 117 -6.58 2.88 -8.07
CA ALA A 117 -6.81 2.00 -9.23
C ALA A 117 -7.12 2.83 -10.48
N ASN A 118 -8.02 3.79 -10.33
CA ASN A 118 -8.43 4.63 -11.43
C ASN A 118 -7.36 5.65 -11.83
N PRO A 119 -7.28 5.96 -13.13
CA PRO A 119 -8.10 5.40 -14.19
C PRO A 119 -7.67 4.01 -14.69
N ILE A 120 -8.67 3.21 -15.11
CA ILE A 120 -8.50 1.93 -15.82
C ILE A 120 -9.36 1.94 -17.09
N GLY A 121 -8.98 1.14 -18.09
CA GLY A 121 -9.73 0.97 -19.34
C GLY A 121 -8.88 0.35 -20.45
N PRO A 122 -9.48 0.01 -21.60
CA PRO A 122 -8.76 -0.40 -22.80
C PRO A 122 -7.67 0.61 -23.17
N THR A 123 -6.52 0.15 -23.67
CA THR A 123 -5.35 1.01 -23.87
C THR A 123 -5.61 2.21 -24.75
N GLU A 124 -6.39 2.07 -25.82
CA GLU A 124 -6.70 3.16 -26.75
C GLU A 124 -7.64 4.22 -26.13
N TRP A 125 -8.28 3.91 -25.00
CA TRP A 125 -9.15 4.85 -24.28
C TRP A 125 -8.37 5.70 -23.25
N MET A 126 -7.05 5.52 -23.21
CA MET A 126 -6.17 6.10 -22.20
C MET A 126 -5.21 7.05 -22.88
N ASP A 127 -4.90 8.17 -22.21
CA ASP A 127 -3.79 9.04 -22.58
C ASP A 127 -2.56 8.75 -21.71
N ILE A 128 -1.40 9.33 -22.05
CA ILE A 128 -0.18 9.12 -21.28
C ILE A 128 -0.26 9.69 -19.85
N GLU A 129 -1.06 10.72 -19.62
CA GLU A 129 -1.24 11.33 -18.29
C GLU A 129 -1.99 10.40 -17.34
N ASP A 130 -2.88 9.56 -17.86
CA ASP A 130 -3.55 8.51 -17.11
C ASP A 130 -2.56 7.52 -16.49
N PHE A 131 -1.58 7.07 -17.28
CA PHE A 131 -0.52 6.20 -16.78
C PHE A 131 0.37 6.95 -15.78
N ARG A 132 0.79 8.18 -16.11
CA ARG A 132 1.65 9.01 -15.23
C ARG A 132 1.01 9.22 -13.87
N ARG A 133 -0.28 9.52 -13.81
CA ARG A 133 -1.03 9.75 -12.57
C ARG A 133 -1.05 8.52 -11.65
N VAL A 134 -1.38 7.34 -12.18
CA VAL A 134 -1.38 6.11 -11.36
C VAL A 134 0.03 5.76 -10.91
N MET A 135 1.02 5.87 -11.80
CA MET A 135 2.43 5.63 -11.49
C MET A 135 2.96 6.61 -10.43
N ALA A 136 2.57 7.89 -10.49
CA ALA A 136 2.99 8.91 -9.53
C ALA A 136 2.58 8.55 -8.10
N VAL A 137 1.37 8.03 -7.90
CA VAL A 137 0.90 7.62 -6.57
C VAL A 137 1.50 6.26 -6.17
N ASN A 138 1.25 5.24 -6.99
CA ASN A 138 1.42 3.84 -6.61
C ASN A 138 2.88 3.37 -6.64
N ALA A 139 3.72 4.00 -7.49
CA ALA A 139 5.11 3.62 -7.68
C ALA A 139 6.04 4.74 -7.19
N PHE A 140 6.08 5.89 -7.88
CA PHE A 140 7.05 6.94 -7.58
C PHE A 140 6.88 7.53 -6.19
N GLY A 141 5.65 7.75 -5.75
CA GLY A 141 5.37 8.22 -4.38
C GLY A 141 5.85 7.25 -3.30
N ALA A 142 5.60 5.95 -3.47
CA ALA A 142 6.09 4.92 -2.55
C ALA A 142 7.63 4.82 -2.56
N ILE A 143 8.26 4.97 -3.73
CA ILE A 143 9.71 4.99 -3.88
C ILE A 143 10.29 6.21 -3.15
N GLU A 144 9.79 7.42 -3.42
CA GLU A 144 10.31 8.65 -2.83
C GLU A 144 10.14 8.66 -1.31
N VAL A 145 8.97 8.27 -0.79
CA VAL A 145 8.74 8.11 0.66
C VAL A 145 9.77 7.15 1.26
N THR A 146 10.02 6.02 0.59
CA THR A 146 11.01 5.05 1.05
C THR A 146 12.40 5.68 1.10
N LEU A 147 12.85 6.31 0.00
CA LEU A 147 14.17 6.95 -0.07
C LEU A 147 14.38 8.00 1.04
N GLN A 148 13.38 8.84 1.31
CA GLN A 148 13.43 9.87 2.35
C GLN A 148 13.52 9.29 3.77
N LEU A 149 12.97 8.09 3.99
CA LEU A 149 12.92 7.44 5.31
C LEU A 149 13.97 6.34 5.50
N LEU A 150 14.72 5.97 4.45
CA LEU A 150 15.74 4.91 4.51
C LEU A 150 16.79 5.10 5.61
N PRO A 151 17.31 6.31 5.88
CA PRO A 151 18.26 6.50 6.99
C PRO A 151 17.67 6.09 8.34
N LEU A 152 16.39 6.39 8.59
CA LEU A 152 15.70 6.05 9.83
C LEU A 152 15.42 4.55 9.92
N LEU A 153 15.06 3.92 8.79
CA LEU A 153 14.86 2.48 8.70
C LEU A 153 16.16 1.72 8.97
N LYS A 154 17.29 2.17 8.40
CA LYS A 154 18.61 1.59 8.64
C LYS A 154 19.00 1.68 10.12
N ARG A 155 18.81 2.85 10.73
CA ARG A 155 19.09 3.08 12.17
C ARG A 155 18.35 2.09 13.06
N ALA A 156 17.07 1.83 12.77
CA ALA A 156 16.24 0.92 13.55
C ALA A 156 16.39 -0.56 13.18
N ARG A 157 17.19 -0.90 12.14
CA ARG A 157 17.14 -2.21 11.45
C ARG A 157 15.68 -2.62 11.17
N GLY A 158 14.94 -1.65 10.65
CA GLY A 158 13.50 -1.67 10.53
C GLY A 158 13.00 -2.56 9.40
N ARG A 159 11.77 -2.29 8.95
CA ARG A 159 11.17 -3.00 7.82
C ARG A 159 10.37 -2.08 6.91
N VAL A 160 10.34 -2.41 5.63
CA VAL A 160 9.49 -1.81 4.62
C VAL A 160 8.46 -2.85 4.18
N VAL A 161 7.20 -2.47 4.19
CA VAL A 161 6.10 -3.27 3.65
C VAL A 161 5.47 -2.48 2.51
N ASN A 162 5.57 -3.00 1.29
CA ASN A 162 4.94 -2.39 0.13
C ASN A 162 3.64 -3.12 -0.20
N THR A 163 2.56 -2.36 -0.30
CA THR A 163 1.23 -2.88 -0.64
C THR A 163 1.10 -2.93 -2.16
N SER A 164 1.29 -4.11 -2.70
CA SER A 164 1.13 -4.40 -4.12
C SER A 164 -0.30 -4.83 -4.44
N SER A 165 -0.48 -5.86 -5.26
CA SER A 165 -1.74 -6.50 -5.66
C SER A 165 -1.41 -7.83 -6.32
N VAL A 166 -2.39 -8.73 -6.44
CA VAL A 166 -2.33 -9.83 -7.42
C VAL A 166 -2.03 -9.30 -8.84
N LEU A 167 -2.44 -8.07 -9.15
CA LEU A 167 -2.14 -7.38 -10.41
C LEU A 167 -0.70 -6.85 -10.53
N GLY A 168 0.16 -7.10 -9.52
CA GLY A 168 1.62 -7.01 -9.64
C GLY A 168 2.25 -8.30 -10.16
N ARG A 169 1.47 -9.39 -10.28
CA ARG A 169 1.91 -10.70 -10.78
C ARG A 169 1.35 -11.03 -12.15
N ILE A 170 0.15 -10.53 -12.44
CA ILE A 170 -0.57 -10.75 -13.69
C ILE A 170 -1.12 -9.43 -14.20
N SER A 171 -1.25 -9.29 -15.52
CA SER A 171 -1.84 -8.11 -16.15
C SER A 171 -3.26 -8.43 -16.60
N ALA A 172 -4.25 -8.08 -15.76
CA ALA A 172 -5.67 -8.32 -16.06
C ALA A 172 -6.47 -7.03 -16.30
N ASN A 173 -5.89 -5.86 -15.99
CA ASN A 173 -6.52 -4.55 -16.18
C ASN A 173 -5.66 -3.70 -17.11
N GLY A 174 -6.30 -2.87 -17.93
CA GLY A 174 -5.63 -1.82 -18.71
C GLY A 174 -5.37 -0.55 -17.89
N GLY A 175 -4.64 0.40 -18.47
CA GLY A 175 -4.18 1.60 -17.79
C GLY A 175 -2.96 1.39 -16.88
N GLY A 176 -2.67 2.38 -16.04
CA GLY A 176 -1.43 2.41 -15.24
C GLY A 176 -1.40 1.47 -14.02
N TYR A 177 -2.52 0.82 -13.64
CA TYR A 177 -2.58 0.09 -12.38
C TYR A 177 -1.65 -1.12 -12.34
N CYS A 178 -1.79 -2.08 -13.26
CA CYS A 178 -0.92 -3.27 -13.31
C CYS A 178 0.54 -2.84 -13.42
N MET A 179 0.86 -1.92 -14.33
CA MET A 179 2.22 -1.38 -14.50
C MET A 179 2.79 -0.85 -13.18
N SER A 180 2.01 -0.08 -12.43
CA SER A 180 2.46 0.46 -11.14
C SER A 180 2.71 -0.62 -10.09
N LYS A 181 1.93 -1.70 -10.11
CA LYS A 181 2.09 -2.82 -9.17
C LYS A 181 3.28 -3.70 -9.55
N PHE A 182 3.48 -4.00 -10.83
CA PHE A 182 4.73 -4.64 -11.30
C PHE A 182 5.97 -3.80 -10.97
N CYS A 183 5.87 -2.47 -11.08
CA CYS A 183 6.95 -1.57 -10.70
C CYS A 183 7.30 -1.69 -9.20
N ILE A 184 6.30 -1.71 -8.32
CA ILE A 184 6.56 -1.84 -6.89
C ILE A 184 7.08 -3.22 -6.50
N GLU A 185 6.70 -4.29 -7.22
CA GLU A 185 7.31 -5.62 -7.08
C GLU A 185 8.83 -5.55 -7.33
N ALA A 186 9.22 -5.06 -8.52
CA ALA A 186 10.61 -4.97 -8.94
C ALA A 186 11.45 -4.05 -8.03
N PHE A 187 10.87 -2.91 -7.62
CA PHE A 187 11.49 -2.01 -6.65
C PHE A 187 11.74 -2.71 -5.32
N SER A 188 10.74 -3.44 -4.81
CA SER A 188 10.84 -4.14 -3.53
C SER A 188 11.90 -5.23 -3.54
N ASP A 189 12.04 -5.96 -4.64
CA ASP A 189 13.07 -6.99 -4.80
C ASP A 189 14.48 -6.41 -4.85
N SER A 190 14.67 -5.28 -5.54
CA SER A 190 15.93 -4.55 -5.55
C SER A 190 16.26 -4.00 -4.16
N LEU A 191 15.30 -3.29 -3.54
CA LEU A 191 15.46 -2.72 -2.20
C LEU A 191 15.83 -3.79 -1.16
N ARG A 192 15.21 -4.98 -1.24
CA ARG A 192 15.51 -6.10 -0.33
C ARG A 192 16.97 -6.53 -0.41
N ARG A 193 17.53 -6.59 -1.62
CA ARG A 193 18.94 -6.97 -1.84
C ARG A 193 19.86 -5.88 -1.33
N ASP A 194 19.60 -4.63 -1.71
CA ASP A 194 20.44 -3.48 -1.34
C ASP A 194 20.49 -3.28 0.18
N MET A 195 19.35 -3.45 0.85
CA MET A 195 19.24 -3.14 2.27
C MET A 195 19.56 -4.31 3.20
N ARG A 196 19.82 -5.51 2.66
CA ARG A 196 20.12 -6.73 3.43
C ARG A 196 21.29 -6.52 4.39
N HIS A 197 22.36 -5.87 3.94
CA HIS A 197 23.55 -5.61 4.76
C HIS A 197 23.24 -4.75 6.00
N PHE A 198 22.30 -3.81 5.87
CA PHE A 198 21.88 -2.92 6.95
C PHE A 198 20.83 -3.56 7.89
N GLY A 199 20.42 -4.81 7.62
CA GLY A 199 19.42 -5.52 8.43
C GLY A 199 17.99 -5.01 8.25
N VAL A 200 17.72 -4.17 7.25
CA VAL A 200 16.35 -3.73 6.94
C VAL A 200 15.65 -4.83 6.14
N LYS A 201 14.45 -5.21 6.57
CA LYS A 201 13.66 -6.27 5.93
C LYS A 201 12.63 -5.65 4.98
N VAL A 202 12.47 -6.22 3.79
CA VAL A 202 11.48 -5.74 2.81
C VAL A 202 10.50 -6.86 2.50
N SER A 203 9.21 -6.57 2.65
CA SER A 203 8.11 -7.49 2.37
C SER A 203 7.12 -6.86 1.41
N ILE A 204 6.48 -7.70 0.61
CA ILE A 204 5.43 -7.31 -0.32
C ILE A 204 4.16 -7.99 0.14
N VAL A 205 3.06 -7.24 0.16
CA VAL A 205 1.73 -7.80 0.39
C VAL A 205 0.98 -7.67 -0.92
N GLU A 206 0.41 -8.77 -1.40
CA GLU A 206 -0.27 -8.86 -2.70
C GLU A 206 -1.76 -9.18 -2.50
N PRO A 207 -2.62 -8.21 -2.11
CA PRO A 207 -4.04 -8.46 -1.96
C PRO A 207 -4.71 -8.80 -3.31
N GLY A 208 -5.69 -9.70 -3.26
CA GLY A 208 -6.67 -9.87 -4.34
C GLY A 208 -7.77 -8.80 -4.28
N PHE A 209 -8.99 -9.17 -4.66
CA PHE A 209 -10.15 -8.29 -4.55
C PHE A 209 -10.68 -8.26 -3.11
N PHE A 210 -10.54 -7.11 -2.46
CA PHE A 210 -11.06 -6.85 -1.10
C PHE A 210 -11.94 -5.62 -1.12
N LYS A 211 -13.05 -5.65 -0.36
CA LYS A 211 -13.97 -4.52 -0.24
C LYS A 211 -13.29 -3.27 0.32
N THR A 212 -12.82 -2.41 -0.58
CA THR A 212 -12.16 -1.12 -0.32
C THR A 212 -12.52 -0.15 -1.44
N ASN A 213 -12.32 1.15 -1.22
CA ASN A 213 -12.63 2.18 -2.23
C ASN A 213 -11.84 2.00 -3.54
N VAL A 214 -10.69 1.31 -3.51
CA VAL A 214 -9.86 1.07 -4.70
C VAL A 214 -10.51 0.07 -5.65
N THR A 215 -11.34 -0.84 -5.14
CA THR A 215 -12.04 -1.86 -5.92
C THR A 215 -13.55 -1.62 -5.94
N ASP A 216 -13.98 -0.39 -5.69
CA ASP A 216 -15.39 -0.04 -5.69
C ASP A 216 -15.96 -0.10 -7.11
N LEU A 217 -16.83 -1.07 -7.36
CA LEU A 217 -17.30 -1.38 -8.72
C LEU A 217 -18.09 -0.22 -9.33
N GLU A 218 -18.90 0.48 -8.54
CA GLU A 218 -19.66 1.65 -9.00
C GLU A 218 -18.72 2.77 -9.46
N SER A 219 -17.68 3.07 -8.68
CA SER A 219 -16.67 4.06 -9.06
C SER A 219 -15.87 3.65 -10.31
N LEU A 220 -15.52 2.36 -10.44
CA LEU A 220 -14.82 1.84 -11.62
C LEU A 220 -15.71 1.94 -12.87
N GLU A 221 -16.97 1.52 -12.77
CA GLU A 221 -17.93 1.55 -13.88
C GLU A 221 -18.23 3.00 -14.30
N ALA A 222 -18.45 3.91 -13.35
CA ALA A 222 -18.64 5.32 -13.63
C ALA A 222 -17.43 5.94 -14.36
N ALA A 223 -16.20 5.58 -13.95
CA ALA A 223 -14.99 6.03 -14.61
C ALA A 223 -14.87 5.50 -16.05
N LEU A 224 -15.26 4.24 -16.29
CA LEU A 224 -15.30 3.66 -17.64
C LEU A 224 -16.36 4.32 -18.52
N ARG A 225 -17.58 4.54 -18.01
CA ARG A 225 -18.67 5.28 -18.70
C ARG A 225 -18.22 6.66 -19.12
N GLN A 226 -17.65 7.42 -18.19
CA GLN A 226 -17.15 8.77 -18.48
C GLN A 226 -16.07 8.77 -19.57
N ARG A 227 -15.24 7.72 -19.64
CA ARG A 227 -14.22 7.58 -20.68
C ARG A 227 -14.85 7.27 -22.04
N TRP A 228 -15.74 6.29 -22.08
CA TRP A 228 -16.48 5.94 -23.29
C TRP A 228 -17.16 7.16 -23.94
N GLU A 229 -17.78 8.00 -23.12
CA GLU A 229 -18.44 9.23 -23.57
C GLU A 229 -17.47 10.28 -24.14
N ARG A 230 -16.19 10.23 -23.77
CA ARG A 230 -15.16 11.19 -24.18
C ARG A 230 -14.25 10.68 -25.29
N LEU A 231 -14.44 9.44 -25.76
CA LEU A 231 -13.66 8.91 -26.86
C LEU A 231 -13.89 9.71 -28.13
N GLU A 232 -12.84 9.81 -28.95
CA GLU A 232 -12.97 10.31 -30.31
C GLU A 232 -14.00 9.45 -31.09
N PRO A 233 -14.85 10.05 -31.94
CA PRO A 233 -15.92 9.33 -32.63
C PRO A 233 -15.42 8.12 -33.43
N GLU A 234 -14.25 8.24 -34.05
CA GLU A 234 -13.60 7.15 -34.80
C GLU A 234 -13.28 5.95 -33.89
N THR A 235 -12.61 6.19 -32.78
CA THR A 235 -12.30 5.17 -31.77
C THR A 235 -13.57 4.57 -31.17
N ARG A 236 -14.55 5.39 -30.78
CA ARG A 236 -15.81 4.87 -30.23
C ARG A 236 -16.54 3.97 -31.23
N SER A 237 -16.55 4.37 -32.50
CA SER A 237 -17.14 3.58 -33.59
C SER A 237 -16.40 2.26 -33.83
N SER A 238 -15.05 2.25 -33.74
CA SER A 238 -14.25 1.04 -33.96
C SER A 238 -14.47 -0.04 -32.90
N TYR A 239 -14.71 0.35 -31.64
CA TYR A 239 -15.12 -0.58 -30.57
C TYR A 239 -16.60 -0.98 -30.70
N GLY A 240 -17.47 -0.01 -31.03
CA GLY A 240 -18.91 -0.20 -31.15
C GLY A 240 -19.64 -0.36 -29.81
N GLU A 241 -20.93 -0.03 -29.78
CA GLU A 241 -21.75 -0.06 -28.55
C GLU A 241 -21.95 -1.47 -27.97
N HIS A 242 -21.63 -2.53 -28.72
CA HIS A 242 -21.73 -3.91 -28.24
C HIS A 242 -20.51 -4.35 -27.41
N PHE A 243 -19.40 -3.60 -27.51
CA PHE A 243 -18.20 -3.80 -26.70
C PHE A 243 -18.33 -3.15 -25.32
N PHE A 244 -19.02 -2.00 -25.24
CA PHE A 244 -19.26 -1.27 -24.01
C PHE A 244 -20.37 -1.89 -23.17
#